data_AF-A0A4Z1EEY9-F1
#
_entry.id   AF-A0A4Z1EEY9-F1
#
_cell.length_a   1.000
_cell.length_b   1.000
_cell.length_c   1.000
_cell.angle_alpha   90.00
_cell.angle_beta   90.00
_cell.angle_gamma   90.00
#
_symmetry.space_group_name_H-M   'P 1'
#
loop_
_entity.id
_entity.type
_entity.pdbx_description
1 polymer ?
#
loop_
_entity_poly.entity_id
_entity_poly.type
_entity_poly.pdbx_seq_one_letter_code
_entity_poly.pdbx_strand_id
1 'polypeptide(L)'
;MRLAEDKFKTLYTTKALCKLKLEFRYQNDFEITLKLFKAAFINIIQANIQSHRAKGLKEIVKMEKKKRNRSKRLNLIGEKGNRAFLYSPGAILEAKIYQYTKTLAIQQGKEAKKLKKAEKKAEKEKKHLEAQERARQKEVDRQILQGFKKHNKKAPKASKSPIKKTKSTPKPSTIVDLTSQEAIKPLDTKKVDISKDNEKGVKTRTRRGRAIIVPIRFKG
;
A
#
# COMPACT_ATOMS: atom_id res chain seq x y z
N MET A 1 -3.51 23.63 -46.18
CA MET A 1 -4.18 22.36 -46.55
C MET A 1 -5.51 22.29 -45.81
N ARG A 2 -6.64 22.48 -46.52
CA ARG A 2 -7.97 22.26 -45.95
C ARG A 2 -8.21 20.75 -45.96
N LEU A 3 -8.15 20.12 -44.79
CA LEU A 3 -8.58 18.73 -44.64
C LEU A 3 -10.07 18.71 -44.97
N ALA A 4 -10.45 18.01 -46.05
CA ALA A 4 -11.83 17.80 -46.41
C ALA A 4 -12.59 17.31 -45.18
N GLU A 5 -13.71 17.96 -44.85
CA GLU A 5 -14.62 17.54 -43.80
C GLU A 5 -15.34 16.27 -44.24
N ASP A 6 -14.60 15.17 -44.33
CA ASP A 6 -15.18 13.89 -44.68
C ASP A 6 -16.11 13.46 -43.55
N LYS A 7 -17.40 13.35 -43.91
CA LYS A 7 -18.50 12.82 -43.10
C LYS A 7 -18.34 11.32 -42.85
N PHE A 8 -17.16 10.87 -42.40
CA PHE A 8 -16.97 9.49 -41.95
C PHE A 8 -17.83 9.27 -40.71
N LYS A 9 -18.95 8.56 -40.89
CA LYS A 9 -19.83 8.11 -39.82
C LYS A 9 -18.99 7.34 -38.81
N THR A 10 -18.80 7.94 -37.63
CA THR A 10 -17.93 7.41 -36.59
C THR A 10 -18.46 6.05 -36.13
N LEU A 11 -17.60 5.05 -36.16
CA LEU A 11 -17.94 3.67 -35.83
C LEU A 11 -18.06 3.51 -34.31
N TYR A 12 -19.21 3.89 -33.75
CA TYR A 12 -19.48 3.88 -32.31
C TYR A 12 -19.67 2.48 -31.70
N THR A 13 -19.79 1.43 -32.52
CA THR A 13 -20.05 0.09 -31.99
C THR A 13 -18.75 -0.67 -31.75
N THR A 14 -18.71 -1.45 -30.67
CA THR A 14 -17.57 -2.33 -30.34
C THR A 14 -17.24 -3.29 -31.49
N LYS A 15 -18.25 -3.82 -32.18
CA LYS A 15 -18.08 -4.68 -33.36
C LYS A 15 -17.33 -3.98 -34.49
N ALA A 16 -17.67 -2.72 -34.76
CA ALA A 16 -17.04 -1.97 -35.83
C ALA A 16 -15.59 -1.59 -35.50
N LEU A 17 -15.29 -1.25 -34.25
CA LEU A 17 -13.90 -1.09 -33.77
C LEU A 17 -13.09 -2.38 -33.89
N CYS A 18 -13.69 -3.54 -33.58
CA CYS A 18 -13.02 -4.83 -33.76
C CYS A 18 -12.72 -5.11 -35.24
N LYS A 19 -13.66 -4.84 -36.15
CA LYS A 19 -13.42 -4.96 -37.59
C LYS A 19 -12.30 -4.04 -38.05
N LEU A 20 -12.32 -2.78 -37.65
CA LEU A 20 -11.30 -1.80 -38.02
C LEU A 20 -9.91 -2.17 -37.47
N LYS A 21 -9.83 -2.74 -36.27
CA LYS A 21 -8.59 -3.29 -35.72
C LYS A 21 -8.10 -4.52 -36.48
N LEU A 22 -9.01 -5.36 -37.00
CA LEU A 22 -8.64 -6.50 -37.84
C LEU A 22 -8.13 -6.00 -39.19
N GLU A 23 -8.87 -5.10 -39.85
CA GLU A 23 -8.46 -4.45 -41.09
C GLU A 23 -7.08 -3.80 -40.95
N PHE A 24 -6.84 -3.06 -39.87
CA PHE A 24 -5.53 -2.47 -39.58
C PHE A 24 -4.40 -3.51 -39.47
N ARG A 25 -4.67 -4.70 -38.93
CA ARG A 25 -3.66 -5.78 -38.84
C ARG A 25 -3.32 -6.38 -40.20
N TYR A 26 -4.29 -6.40 -41.12
CA TYR A 26 -4.09 -6.91 -42.47
C TYR A 26 -3.50 -5.83 -43.41
N GLN A 27 -3.89 -4.57 -43.23
CA GLN A 27 -3.54 -3.43 -44.07
C GLN A 27 -3.09 -2.25 -43.19
N ASN A 28 -1.82 -1.88 -43.28
CA ASN A 28 -1.24 -0.77 -42.53
C ASN A 28 -1.40 0.57 -43.26
N ASP A 29 -2.64 0.90 -43.65
CA ASP A 29 -2.93 2.12 -44.40
C ASP A 29 -3.06 3.33 -43.47
N PHE A 30 -2.60 4.49 -43.94
CA PHE A 30 -2.67 5.76 -43.21
C PHE A 30 -4.12 6.15 -42.88
N GLU A 31 -5.08 5.87 -43.75
CA GLU A 31 -6.48 6.20 -43.48
C GLU A 31 -7.08 5.34 -42.35
N ILE A 32 -6.73 4.04 -42.31
CA ILE A 32 -7.23 3.10 -41.30
C ILE A 32 -6.65 3.46 -39.94
N THR A 33 -5.35 3.77 -39.87
CA THR A 33 -4.72 4.26 -38.63
C THR A 33 -5.39 5.53 -38.11
N LEU A 34 -5.63 6.50 -38.99
CA LEU A 34 -6.27 7.76 -38.63
C LEU A 34 -7.71 7.54 -38.12
N LYS A 35 -8.48 6.65 -38.77
CA LYS A 35 -9.82 6.25 -38.29
C LYS A 35 -9.75 5.56 -36.93
N LEU A 36 -8.76 4.70 -36.69
CA LEU A 36 -8.56 4.02 -35.40
C LEU A 36 -8.23 5.02 -34.28
N PHE A 37 -7.32 5.97 -34.53
CA PHE A 37 -6.97 7.01 -33.56
C PHE A 37 -8.16 7.92 -33.23
N LYS A 38 -8.91 8.38 -34.24
CA LYS A 38 -10.13 9.17 -34.03
C LYS A 38 -11.14 8.41 -33.16
N ALA A 39 -11.37 7.13 -33.46
CA ALA A 39 -12.31 6.31 -32.70
C ALA A 39 -11.83 6.05 -31.26
N ALA A 40 -10.53 5.85 -31.05
CA ALA A 40 -9.93 5.74 -29.73
C ALA A 40 -10.11 7.03 -28.91
N PHE A 41 -9.85 8.19 -29.51
CA PHE A 41 -10.00 9.49 -28.86
C PHE A 41 -11.46 9.74 -28.43
N ILE A 42 -12.42 9.48 -29.32
CA ILE A 42 -13.84 9.61 -29.03
C ILE A 42 -14.27 8.67 -27.88
N ASN A 43 -13.80 7.42 -27.88
CA ASN A 43 -14.09 6.49 -26.80
C ASN A 43 -13.54 6.97 -25.45
N ILE A 44 -12.33 7.56 -25.44
CA ILE A 44 -11.75 8.14 -24.23
C ILE A 44 -12.61 9.30 -23.73
N ILE A 45 -13.04 10.21 -24.62
CA ILE A 45 -13.95 11.30 -24.27
C ILE A 45 -15.26 10.76 -23.68
N GLN A 46 -15.87 9.78 -24.34
CA GLN A 46 -17.12 9.17 -23.86
C GLN A 46 -16.94 8.50 -22.50
N ALA A 47 -15.85 7.76 -22.30
CA ALA A 47 -15.53 7.13 -21.03
C ALA A 47 -15.32 8.16 -19.91
N ASN A 48 -14.66 9.28 -20.22
CA ASN A 48 -14.49 10.39 -19.27
C ASN A 48 -15.84 11.03 -18.90
N ILE A 49 -16.72 11.27 -19.88
CA ILE A 49 -18.07 11.80 -19.64
C ILE A 49 -18.88 10.82 -18.77
N GLN A 50 -18.85 9.53 -19.07
CA GLN A 50 -19.55 8.51 -18.29
C GLN A 50 -19.00 8.41 -16.86
N SER A 51 -17.67 8.45 -16.69
CA SER A 51 -17.02 8.46 -15.38
C SER A 51 -17.42 9.68 -14.55
N HIS A 52 -17.43 10.88 -15.15
CA HIS A 52 -17.89 12.11 -14.50
C HIS A 52 -19.36 12.00 -14.06
N ARG A 53 -20.25 11.56 -14.96
CA ARG A 53 -21.68 11.34 -14.64
C ARG A 53 -21.86 10.33 -13.51
N ALA A 54 -21.13 9.21 -13.56
CA ALA A 54 -21.19 8.17 -12.52
C ALA A 54 -20.71 8.69 -11.15
N LYS A 55 -19.66 9.52 -11.12
CA LYS A 55 -19.21 10.19 -9.88
C LYS A 55 -20.30 11.13 -9.33
N GLY A 56 -20.87 12.00 -10.17
CA GLY A 56 -21.96 12.88 -9.77
C GLY A 56 -23.18 12.12 -9.22
N LEU A 57 -23.60 11.04 -9.89
CA LEU A 57 -24.69 10.18 -9.40
C LEU A 57 -24.38 9.54 -8.04
N LYS A 58 -23.15 9.05 -7.83
CA LYS A 58 -22.73 8.49 -6.54
C LYS A 58 -22.80 9.53 -5.43
N GLU A 59 -22.37 10.76 -5.70
CA GLU A 59 -22.42 11.87 -4.74
C GLU A 59 -23.85 12.27 -4.41
N ILE A 60 -24.72 12.39 -5.43
CA ILE A 60 -26.14 12.68 -5.25
C ILE A 60 -26.80 11.61 -4.38
N VAL A 61 -26.59 10.33 -4.69
CA VAL A 61 -27.13 9.22 -3.88
C VAL A 61 -26.58 9.23 -2.45
N LYS A 62 -25.30 9.56 -2.26
CA LYS A 62 -24.71 9.72 -0.93
C LYS A 62 -25.36 10.86 -0.15
N MET A 63 -25.59 12.00 -0.80
CA MET A 63 -26.27 13.15 -0.21
C MET A 63 -27.73 12.87 0.10
N GLU A 64 -28.44 12.18 -0.79
CA GLU A 64 -29.82 11.75 -0.57
C GLU A 64 -29.91 10.76 0.61
N LYS A 65 -29.05 9.75 0.67
CA LYS A 65 -28.96 8.83 1.82
C LYS A 65 -28.67 9.57 3.12
N LYS A 66 -27.76 10.55 3.09
CA LYS A 66 -27.49 11.44 4.25
C LYS A 66 -28.72 12.25 4.63
N LYS A 67 -29.42 12.88 3.68
CA LYS A 67 -30.65 13.65 3.92
C LYS A 67 -31.73 12.75 4.52
N ARG A 68 -32.00 11.58 3.92
CA ARG A 68 -32.93 10.57 4.44
C ARG A 68 -32.55 10.06 5.82
N ASN A 69 -31.26 10.00 6.15
CA ASN A 69 -30.82 9.61 7.50
C ASN A 69 -30.95 10.77 8.51
N ARG A 70 -30.67 12.02 8.10
CA ARG A 70 -30.86 13.21 8.94
C ARG A 70 -32.32 13.49 9.25
N SER A 71 -33.22 13.23 8.30
CA SER A 71 -34.66 13.43 8.47
C SER A 71 -35.35 12.29 9.21
N LYS A 72 -34.65 11.18 9.50
CA LYS A 72 -35.20 10.11 10.35
C LYS A 72 -35.20 10.58 11.79
N ARG A 73 -36.38 10.57 12.40
CA ARG A 73 -36.53 10.80 13.83
C ARG A 73 -35.88 9.61 14.57
N LEU A 74 -34.89 9.91 15.40
CA LEU A 74 -34.23 8.94 16.27
C LEU A 74 -34.84 9.03 17.67
N ASN A 75 -34.92 7.91 18.38
CA ASN A 75 -35.29 7.89 19.80
C ASN A 75 -34.15 8.43 20.67
N LEU A 76 -34.36 8.53 21.99
CA LEU A 76 -33.37 9.03 22.96
C LEU A 76 -32.04 8.25 22.96
N ILE A 77 -32.04 7.00 22.49
CA ILE A 77 -30.87 6.11 22.44
C ILE A 77 -30.22 6.10 21.04
N GLY A 78 -30.89 6.69 20.03
CA GLY A 78 -30.39 6.80 18.65
C GLY A 78 -30.92 5.74 17.68
N GLU A 79 -31.92 4.95 18.07
CA GLU A 79 -32.58 3.96 17.23
C GLU A 79 -33.67 4.60 16.36
N LYS A 80 -33.95 3.98 15.20
CA LYS A 80 -34.94 4.48 14.24
C LYS A 80 -36.34 4.05 14.66
N GLY A 81 -37.22 5.02 14.87
CA GLY A 81 -38.65 4.77 15.08
C GLY A 81 -39.47 5.14 13.85
N ASN A 82 -40.48 4.33 13.54
CA ASN A 82 -41.45 4.59 12.47
C ASN A 82 -42.69 5.36 12.98
N ARG A 83 -42.78 5.68 14.27
CA ARG A 83 -43.95 6.30 14.93
C ARG A 83 -43.53 7.54 15.72
N ALA A 84 -44.51 8.35 16.13
CA ALA A 84 -44.26 9.41 17.11
C ALA A 84 -43.72 8.80 18.40
N PHE A 85 -42.68 9.41 18.96
CA PHE A 85 -42.08 8.94 20.21
C PHE A 85 -42.83 9.57 21.39
N LEU A 86 -43.53 8.73 22.14
CA LEU A 86 -44.00 9.05 23.48
C LEU A 86 -43.04 8.37 24.46
N TYR A 87 -42.33 9.17 25.25
CA TYR A 87 -41.31 8.66 26.17
C TYR A 87 -41.91 8.44 27.55
N SER A 88 -41.84 7.21 28.05
CA SER A 88 -42.10 6.93 29.46
C SER A 88 -40.93 7.42 30.33
N PRO A 89 -41.15 7.72 31.62
CA PRO A 89 -40.07 8.07 32.54
C PRO A 89 -38.94 7.03 32.60
N GLY A 90 -39.29 5.73 32.51
CA GLY A 90 -38.31 4.64 32.45
C GLY A 90 -37.40 4.73 31.22
N ALA A 91 -37.96 4.99 30.04
CA ALA A 91 -37.17 5.15 28.81
C ALA A 91 -36.20 6.36 28.89
N ILE A 92 -36.59 7.41 29.60
CA ILE A 92 -35.72 8.58 29.84
C ILE A 92 -34.55 8.20 30.76
N LEU A 93 -34.79 7.43 31.82
CA LEU A 93 -33.74 6.95 32.72
C LEU A 93 -32.75 6.03 32.00
N GLU A 94 -33.25 5.09 31.19
CA GLU A 94 -32.40 4.21 30.38
C GLU A 94 -31.52 5.00 29.41
N ALA A 95 -32.08 6.02 28.74
CA ALA A 95 -31.32 6.88 27.86
C ALA A 95 -30.21 7.66 28.59
N LYS A 96 -30.47 8.12 29.82
CA LYS A 96 -29.44 8.77 30.67
C LYS A 96 -28.31 7.79 31.01
N ILE A 97 -28.64 6.57 31.41
CA ILE A 97 -27.66 5.52 31.70
C ILE A 97 -26.84 5.20 30.46
N TYR A 98 -27.48 5.03 29.30
CA TYR A 98 -26.81 4.79 28.02
C TYR A 98 -25.85 5.93 27.65
N GLN A 99 -26.28 7.18 27.83
CA GLN A 99 -25.43 8.34 27.55
C GLN A 99 -24.22 8.37 28.49
N TYR A 100 -24.42 8.10 29.78
CA TYR A 100 -23.36 8.03 30.77
C TYR A 100 -22.32 6.95 30.42
N THR A 101 -22.75 5.72 30.17
CA THR A 101 -21.85 4.60 29.80
C THR A 101 -21.05 4.91 28.54
N LYS A 102 -21.69 5.53 27.54
CA LYS A 102 -21.02 5.96 26.31
C LYS A 102 -19.96 7.03 26.57
N THR A 103 -20.24 8.02 27.41
CA THR A 103 -19.25 9.06 27.77
C THR A 103 -18.07 8.49 28.55
N LEU A 104 -18.35 7.55 29.46
CA LEU A 104 -17.33 6.85 30.25
C LEU A 104 -16.41 6.02 29.35
N ALA A 105 -16.97 5.26 28.40
CA ALA A 105 -16.18 4.51 27.41
C ALA A 105 -15.31 5.43 26.53
N ILE A 106 -15.82 6.60 26.15
CA ILE A 106 -15.05 7.61 25.39
C ILE A 106 -13.89 8.15 26.24
N GLN A 107 -14.11 8.42 27.53
CA GLN A 107 -13.08 8.90 28.45
C GLN A 107 -11.99 7.84 28.65
N GLN A 108 -12.36 6.60 28.96
CA GLN A 108 -11.42 5.48 29.07
C GLN A 108 -10.62 5.27 27.78
N GLY A 109 -11.28 5.36 26.61
CA GLY A 109 -10.59 5.27 25.33
C GLY A 109 -9.59 6.41 25.08
N LYS A 110 -9.87 7.61 25.57
CA LYS A 110 -8.94 8.75 25.52
C LYS A 110 -7.76 8.54 26.48
N GLU A 111 -8.01 8.06 27.68
CA GLU A 111 -6.98 7.75 28.69
C GLU A 111 -6.06 6.63 28.22
N ALA A 112 -6.61 5.52 27.72
CA ALA A 112 -5.82 4.43 27.15
C ALA A 112 -4.93 4.91 25.98
N LYS A 113 -5.42 5.83 25.14
CA LYS A 113 -4.60 6.44 24.08
C LYS A 113 -3.49 7.33 24.64
N LYS A 114 -3.73 8.05 25.74
CA LYS A 114 -2.70 8.86 26.42
C LYS A 114 -1.64 7.96 27.04
N LEU A 115 -2.03 6.90 27.75
CA LEU A 115 -1.14 5.92 28.35
C LEU A 115 -0.26 5.24 27.30
N LYS A 116 -0.86 4.72 26.21
CA LYS A 116 -0.10 4.13 25.09
C LYS A 116 0.90 5.10 24.46
N LYS A 117 0.59 6.40 24.41
CA LYS A 117 1.54 7.42 23.93
C LYS A 117 2.67 7.67 24.93
N ALA A 118 2.38 7.66 26.22
CA ALA A 118 3.37 7.80 27.27
C ALA A 118 4.33 6.60 27.32
N GLU A 119 3.79 5.37 27.28
CA GLU A 119 4.57 4.12 27.21
C GLU A 119 5.51 4.12 26.01
N LYS A 120 5.01 4.47 24.82
CA LYS A 120 5.85 4.56 23.61
C LYS A 120 6.95 5.61 23.71
N LYS A 121 6.74 6.70 24.45
CA LYS A 121 7.79 7.71 24.70
C LYS A 121 8.83 7.16 25.67
N ALA A 122 8.40 6.59 26.78
CA ALA A 122 9.29 5.98 27.77
C ALA A 122 10.13 4.84 27.16
N GLU A 123 9.55 4.00 26.29
CA GLU A 123 10.26 2.93 25.60
C GLU A 123 11.35 3.48 24.66
N LYS A 124 11.06 4.58 23.94
CA LYS A 124 12.05 5.26 23.09
C LYS A 124 13.19 5.85 23.90
N GLU A 125 12.89 6.47 25.04
CA GLU A 125 13.89 7.03 25.95
C GLU A 125 14.78 5.93 26.52
N LYS A 126 14.21 4.81 26.98
CA LYS A 126 14.97 3.64 27.43
C LYS A 126 15.91 3.10 26.35
N LYS A 127 15.40 2.92 25.13
CA LYS A 127 16.22 2.46 23.98
C LYS A 127 17.34 3.45 23.64
N HIS A 128 17.10 4.74 23.79
CA HIS A 128 18.11 5.76 23.54
C HIS A 128 19.22 5.74 24.61
N LEU A 129 18.86 5.63 25.89
CA LEU A 129 19.82 5.48 26.99
C LEU A 129 20.65 4.21 26.85
N GLU A 130 20.01 3.07 26.56
CA GLU A 130 20.70 1.80 26.35
C GLU A 130 21.67 1.87 25.15
N ALA A 131 21.29 2.52 24.06
CA ALA A 131 22.17 2.73 22.92
C ALA A 131 23.40 3.60 23.28
N GLN A 132 23.21 4.64 24.10
CA GLN A 132 24.30 5.48 24.58
C GLN A 132 25.26 4.70 25.50
N GLU A 133 24.74 3.89 26.42
CA GLU A 133 25.56 3.05 27.30
C GLU A 133 26.37 2.02 26.49
N ARG A 134 25.73 1.34 25.54
CA ARG A 134 26.43 0.40 24.62
C ARG A 134 27.51 1.11 23.79
N ALA A 135 27.27 2.35 23.35
CA ALA A 135 28.27 3.12 22.63
C ALA A 135 29.47 3.50 23.52
N ARG A 136 29.22 3.90 24.78
CA ARG A 136 30.28 4.18 25.76
C ARG A 136 31.11 2.93 26.07
N GLN A 137 30.47 1.78 26.28
CA GLN A 137 31.16 0.50 26.51
C GLN A 137 32.07 0.14 25.34
N LYS A 138 31.59 0.23 24.10
CA LYS A 138 32.39 -0.03 22.90
C LYS A 138 33.63 0.87 22.79
N GLU A 139 33.52 2.13 23.19
CA GLU A 139 34.66 3.06 23.16
C GLU A 139 35.70 2.68 24.23
N VAL A 140 35.27 2.31 25.43
CA VAL A 140 36.15 1.79 26.49
C VAL A 140 36.86 0.51 26.02
N ASP A 141 36.12 -0.44 25.46
CA ASP A 141 36.69 -1.69 24.93
C ASP A 141 37.72 -1.42 23.83
N ARG A 142 37.43 -0.46 22.94
CA ARG A 142 38.35 -0.04 21.88
C ARG A 142 39.63 0.57 22.45
N GLN A 143 39.55 1.37 23.51
CA GLN A 143 40.72 1.94 24.18
C GLN A 143 41.57 0.85 24.84
N ILE A 144 40.94 -0.12 25.53
CA ILE A 144 41.62 -1.27 26.13
C ILE A 144 42.36 -2.09 25.06
N LEU A 145 41.69 -2.43 23.95
CA LEU A 145 42.27 -3.15 22.81
C LEU A 145 43.44 -2.39 22.17
N GLN A 146 43.34 -1.06 22.04
CA GLN A 146 44.45 -0.24 21.55
C GLN A 146 45.64 -0.24 22.52
N GLY A 147 45.38 -0.19 23.82
CA GLY A 147 46.41 -0.33 24.87
C GLY A 147 47.17 -1.65 24.78
N PHE A 148 46.47 -2.77 24.67
CA PHE A 148 47.08 -4.10 24.49
C PHE A 148 47.91 -4.19 23.20
N LYS A 149 47.42 -3.65 22.08
CA LYS A 149 48.17 -3.62 20.81
C LYS A 149 49.44 -2.76 20.89
N LYS A 150 49.42 -1.65 21.64
CA LYS A 150 50.61 -0.80 21.84
C LYS A 150 51.65 -1.48 22.75
N HIS A 151 51.22 -2.17 23.80
CA HIS A 151 52.11 -2.96 24.66
C HIS A 151 52.76 -4.14 23.93
N ASN A 152 51.99 -4.90 23.13
CA ASN A 152 52.54 -6.04 22.38
C ASN A 152 53.47 -5.65 21.22
N LYS A 153 53.39 -4.42 20.70
CA LYS A 153 54.36 -3.90 19.71
C LYS A 153 55.68 -3.44 20.33
N LYS A 154 55.73 -3.22 21.66
CA LYS A 154 56.94 -2.83 22.39
C LYS A 154 57.67 -4.01 23.05
N ALA A 155 57.17 -5.24 22.89
CA ALA A 155 57.96 -6.42 23.21
C ALA A 155 59.16 -6.52 22.24
N PRO A 156 60.39 -6.68 22.74
CA PRO A 156 61.58 -6.76 21.88
C PRO A 156 61.43 -7.96 20.96
N LYS A 157 61.58 -7.72 19.65
CA LYS A 157 61.74 -8.78 18.65
C LYS A 157 63.04 -9.53 18.97
N ALA A 158 62.95 -10.56 19.79
CA ALA A 158 64.00 -11.56 19.90
C ALA A 158 64.09 -12.30 18.56
N SER A 159 65.23 -12.09 17.89
CA SER A 159 65.92 -12.98 16.96
C SER A 159 65.04 -13.92 16.11
N LYS A 160 64.80 -13.52 14.85
CA LYS A 160 64.67 -14.50 13.76
C LYS A 160 65.79 -14.25 12.74
N SER A 161 66.63 -15.27 12.64
CA SER A 161 67.77 -15.45 11.74
C SER A 161 67.45 -15.16 10.26
N PRO A 162 68.47 -14.78 9.46
CA PRO A 162 68.31 -14.52 8.04
C PRO A 162 68.24 -15.84 7.25
N ILE A 163 67.04 -16.25 6.84
CA ILE A 163 66.88 -17.33 5.86
C ILE A 163 66.79 -16.72 4.45
N LYS A 164 67.62 -17.30 3.58
CA LYS A 164 67.93 -16.91 2.22
C LYS A 164 66.70 -16.77 1.32
N LYS A 165 66.87 -15.84 0.36
CA LYS A 165 66.00 -15.51 -0.76
C LYS A 165 65.71 -16.73 -1.64
N THR A 166 64.45 -16.97 -1.96
CA THR A 166 64.04 -17.57 -3.24
C THR A 166 63.09 -16.60 -3.94
N LYS A 167 63.49 -16.19 -5.14
CA LYS A 167 62.72 -15.34 -6.05
C LYS A 167 61.48 -16.11 -6.52
N SER A 168 60.27 -15.64 -6.22
CA SER A 168 59.08 -16.04 -6.97
C SER A 168 58.56 -14.85 -7.77
N THR A 169 58.29 -15.12 -9.04
CA THR A 169 57.87 -14.19 -10.10
C THR A 169 56.55 -13.47 -9.79
N PRO A 170 56.35 -12.25 -10.32
CA PRO A 170 55.13 -11.49 -10.12
C PRO A 170 53.98 -12.06 -10.96
N LYS A 171 52.86 -12.39 -10.31
CA LYS A 171 51.57 -12.62 -10.99
C LYS A 171 50.90 -11.26 -11.22
N PRO A 172 50.29 -11.03 -12.40
CA PRO A 172 49.67 -9.76 -12.75
C PRO A 172 48.44 -9.50 -11.87
N SER A 173 48.29 -8.23 -11.48
CA SER A 173 47.14 -7.69 -10.76
C SER A 173 45.85 -7.88 -11.56
N THR A 174 44.86 -8.55 -10.98
CA THR A 174 43.48 -8.47 -11.43
C THR A 174 42.95 -7.09 -11.07
N ILE A 175 42.78 -6.25 -12.10
CA ILE A 175 41.99 -5.03 -12.06
C ILE A 175 40.58 -5.46 -11.68
N VAL A 176 40.12 -5.08 -10.48
CA VAL A 176 38.71 -5.15 -10.14
C VAL A 176 38.11 -3.85 -10.63
N ASP A 177 37.26 -3.95 -11.66
CA ASP A 177 36.47 -2.85 -12.18
C ASP A 177 35.67 -2.18 -11.07
N LEU A 178 35.91 -0.89 -10.87
CA LEU A 178 35.08 0.02 -10.08
C LEU A 178 33.80 0.40 -10.83
N THR A 179 33.05 -0.60 -11.32
CA THR A 179 31.68 -0.44 -11.81
C THR A 179 30.69 -1.07 -10.84
N SER A 180 30.91 -0.88 -9.54
CA SER A 180 29.81 -1.00 -8.58
C SER A 180 28.95 0.26 -8.70
N GLN A 181 27.85 0.13 -9.45
CA GLN A 181 26.69 0.98 -9.27
C GLN A 181 26.12 0.73 -7.86
N GLU A 182 26.72 1.34 -6.84
CA GLU A 182 26.08 1.44 -5.54
C GLU A 182 24.93 2.46 -5.63
N ALA A 183 23.73 1.88 -5.53
CA ALA A 183 22.67 2.34 -4.66
C ALA A 183 21.92 3.63 -5.04
N ILE A 184 21.07 3.52 -6.08
CA ILE A 184 19.70 3.98 -5.90
C ILE A 184 19.00 2.93 -5.04
N LYS A 185 18.81 3.24 -3.74
CA LYS A 185 17.96 2.43 -2.86
C LYS A 185 16.53 2.46 -3.41
N PRO A 186 15.94 1.33 -3.88
CA PRO A 186 14.51 1.29 -4.10
C PRO A 186 13.83 1.41 -2.74
N LEU A 187 12.87 2.33 -2.64
CA LEU A 187 11.92 2.39 -1.53
C LEU A 187 11.39 0.99 -1.25
N ASP A 188 11.35 0.62 0.03
CA ASP A 188 10.65 -0.53 0.58
C ASP A 188 9.17 -0.52 0.14
N THR A 189 8.91 -1.01 -1.06
CA THR A 189 7.63 -1.58 -1.40
C THR A 189 7.63 -2.95 -0.76
N LYS A 190 6.88 -3.08 0.33
CA LYS A 190 6.50 -4.37 0.89
C LYS A 190 5.95 -5.20 -0.25
N LYS A 191 6.76 -6.13 -0.77
CA LYS A 191 6.26 -7.26 -1.54
C LYS A 191 5.35 -8.01 -0.59
N VAL A 192 4.06 -7.79 -0.75
CA VAL A 192 3.06 -8.71 -0.20
C VAL A 192 3.25 -9.98 -1.02
N ASP A 193 3.93 -10.96 -0.43
CA ASP A 193 3.96 -12.31 -0.95
C ASP A 193 2.52 -12.85 -0.91
N ILE A 194 1.78 -12.66 -2.01
CA ILE A 194 0.49 -13.30 -2.27
C ILE A 194 0.78 -14.72 -2.79
N SER A 195 1.59 -15.48 -2.08
CA SER A 195 1.86 -16.86 -2.46
C SER A 195 1.53 -17.81 -1.31
N LYS A 196 0.53 -18.65 -1.59
CA LYS A 196 0.17 -19.90 -0.92
C LYS A 196 -0.76 -19.81 0.30
N ASP A 197 -1.88 -19.12 0.16
CA ASP A 197 -3.10 -19.54 0.86
C ASP A 197 -3.70 -20.72 0.09
N ASN A 198 -3.33 -21.95 0.48
CA ASN A 198 -4.02 -23.19 0.10
C ASN A 198 -5.39 -23.25 0.81
N GLU A 199 -6.26 -22.27 0.57
CA GLU A 199 -7.64 -22.34 1.01
C GLU A 199 -8.32 -23.49 0.26
N LYS A 200 -8.81 -24.49 1.01
CA LYS A 200 -9.62 -25.59 0.47
C LYS A 200 -10.87 -25.00 -0.19
N GLY A 201 -10.84 -24.83 -1.50
CA GLY A 201 -11.96 -24.28 -2.25
C GLY A 201 -13.11 -25.29 -2.39
N VAL A 202 -14.34 -24.79 -2.42
CA VAL A 202 -15.54 -25.61 -2.62
C VAL A 202 -15.85 -25.68 -4.11
N LYS A 203 -16.05 -26.88 -4.64
CA LYS A 203 -16.50 -27.08 -6.03
C LYS A 203 -17.94 -26.55 -6.15
N THR A 204 -18.17 -25.58 -7.02
CA THR A 204 -19.49 -25.02 -7.34
C THR A 204 -19.70 -24.98 -8.85
N ARG A 205 -20.96 -24.88 -9.30
CA ARG A 205 -21.29 -24.71 -10.72
C ARG A 205 -21.76 -23.29 -10.99
N THR A 206 -21.28 -22.71 -12.08
CA THR A 206 -21.79 -21.43 -12.61
C THR A 206 -23.21 -21.59 -13.17
N ARG A 207 -23.92 -20.48 -13.40
CA ARG A 207 -25.24 -20.49 -14.07
C ARG A 207 -25.23 -21.15 -15.46
N ARG A 208 -24.06 -21.25 -16.10
CA ARG A 208 -23.87 -21.92 -17.40
C ARG A 208 -23.34 -23.36 -17.27
N GLY A 209 -23.40 -23.96 -16.07
CA GLY A 209 -23.04 -25.36 -15.82
C GLY A 209 -21.55 -25.64 -15.66
N ARG A 210 -20.65 -24.67 -15.85
CA ARG A 210 -19.20 -24.89 -15.68
C ARG A 210 -18.83 -25.07 -14.22
N ALA A 211 -18.06 -26.11 -13.92
CA ALA A 211 -17.50 -26.34 -12.59
C ALA A 211 -16.35 -25.38 -12.31
N ILE A 212 -16.38 -24.71 -11.16
CA ILE A 212 -15.35 -23.79 -10.68
C ILE A 212 -15.06 -24.09 -9.20
N ILE A 213 -13.84 -23.79 -8.76
CA ILE A 213 -13.45 -23.86 -7.36
C ILE A 213 -13.49 -22.45 -6.79
N VAL A 214 -14.36 -22.21 -5.82
CA VAL A 214 -14.52 -20.90 -5.19
C VAL A 214 -13.96 -20.96 -3.76
N PRO A 215 -13.10 -20.01 -3.36
CA PRO A 215 -12.62 -19.93 -1.98
C PRO A 215 -13.78 -19.77 -1.00
N ILE A 216 -13.70 -20.42 0.16
CA ILE A 216 -14.80 -20.49 1.16
C ILE A 216 -15.30 -19.09 1.56
N ARG A 217 -14.39 -18.11 1.63
CA ARG A 217 -14.71 -16.71 1.99
C ARG A 217 -15.71 -15.99 1.07
N PHE A 218 -15.94 -16.50 -0.14
CA PHE A 218 -16.90 -15.92 -1.10
C PHE A 218 -18.28 -16.59 -1.07
N LYS A 219 -18.48 -17.63 -0.25
CA LYS A 219 -19.76 -18.31 -0.08
C LYS A 219 -20.50 -17.70 1.11
N GLY A 220 -21.12 -16.54 0.88
CA GLY A 220 -22.03 -15.88 1.81
C GLY A 220 -23.48 -16.26 1.57
#